data_AF-A0A7X4Y5Q7-F1
#
_entry.id   AF-A0A7X4Y5Q7-F1
#
_cell.length_a   1.000
_cell.length_b   1.000
_cell.length_c   1.000
_cell.angle_alpha   90.00
_cell.angle_beta   90.00
_cell.angle_gamma   90.00
#
_symmetry.space_group_name_H-M   'P 1'
#
loop_
_entity.id
_entity.type
_entity.pdbx_description
1 polymer ?
#
loop_
_entity_poly.entity_id
_entity_poly.type
_entity_poly.pdbx_seq_one_letter_code
_entity_poly.pdbx_strand_id
1 'polypeptide(L)'
;MSRAWHLLTGEYPPAPGGVSDHSRSIAHALLKAGETVHVWTPGADGLTDDQGVTVHRWPGLFTPPGLVRLTRELDAMPGPRRLFLQYVPHAFGLKAMNVPFCAWFAARRRDERELFLHEAVYPWSPGAPWKHQVLAGVTRVMLRTLALGVERAYVSIPTWAEHLPEPLRSQARWCPIPSPLPLDVPGDEVCAVRDALGGPTVAHFGTYGGAIAGPLEAVLVPLLQRDERRQALLLGRGSQGWCEALGRKHPALARRLHARDGLAPEAVAVHLRAAELLVQPYPDGVSARRSSAMGGLGLGLPIVTNTGHLSETLWRELRPVALADDASPTALLALAEHLLEHEEERRTLGERAARVYREHFALEHTVAHLLRRGVTA
;
A
#
# COMPACT_ATOMS: atom_id res chain seq x y z
N MET A 1 26.90 18.95 -9.03
CA MET A 1 26.79 17.48 -9.17
C MET A 1 25.53 17.07 -8.44
N SER A 2 24.54 16.45 -9.11
CA SER A 2 23.36 15.91 -8.43
C SER A 2 23.81 14.85 -7.42
N ARG A 3 23.24 14.88 -6.21
CA ARG A 3 23.55 13.89 -5.18
C ARG A 3 22.76 12.63 -5.50
N ALA A 4 23.39 11.45 -5.45
CA ALA A 4 22.69 10.21 -5.71
C ALA A 4 21.78 9.83 -4.53
N TRP A 5 20.56 9.38 -4.85
CA TRP A 5 19.63 8.76 -3.91
C TRP A 5 19.92 7.27 -3.81
N HIS A 6 20.03 6.77 -2.58
CA HIS A 6 20.18 5.35 -2.28
C HIS A 6 18.95 4.86 -1.52
N LEU A 7 18.01 4.27 -2.23
CA LEU A 7 16.80 3.69 -1.65
C LEU A 7 17.14 2.33 -1.05
N LEU A 8 16.92 2.18 0.26
CA LEU A 8 17.05 0.90 0.96
C LEU A 8 15.64 0.32 1.14
N THR A 9 15.34 -0.82 0.51
CA THR A 9 14.01 -1.44 0.59
C THR A 9 14.13 -2.95 0.70
N GLY A 10 13.33 -3.55 1.59
CA GLY A 10 13.26 -5.01 1.73
C GLY A 10 12.58 -5.71 0.56
N GLU A 11 11.80 -4.98 -0.24
CA GLU A 11 11.09 -5.50 -1.41
C GLU A 11 11.22 -4.54 -2.60
N TYR A 12 11.48 -5.08 -3.79
CA TYR A 12 11.51 -4.35 -5.05
C TYR A 12 11.19 -5.32 -6.20
N PRO A 13 10.58 -4.86 -7.32
CA PRO A 13 10.23 -5.76 -8.42
C PRO A 13 11.46 -6.54 -8.92
N PRO A 14 11.31 -7.84 -9.29
CA PRO A 14 10.06 -8.56 -9.54
C PRO A 14 9.35 -9.13 -8.30
N ALA A 15 9.84 -8.88 -7.07
CA ALA A 15 9.11 -9.30 -5.87
C ALA A 15 7.73 -8.61 -5.81
N PRO A 16 6.63 -9.35 -5.61
CA PRO A 16 5.30 -8.75 -5.60
C PRO A 16 4.95 -8.20 -4.21
N GLY A 17 4.44 -6.97 -4.12
CA GLY A 17 4.01 -6.37 -2.85
C GLY A 17 3.79 -4.86 -2.95
N GLY A 18 2.97 -4.29 -2.06
CA GLY A 18 2.68 -2.85 -2.09
C GLY A 18 3.90 -1.96 -1.83
N VAL A 19 4.82 -2.40 -0.96
CA VAL A 19 6.09 -1.70 -0.70
C VAL A 19 7.01 -1.77 -1.92
N SER A 20 7.02 -2.91 -2.61
CA SER A 20 7.76 -3.14 -3.84
C SER A 20 7.34 -2.14 -4.92
N ASP A 21 6.04 -2.09 -5.21
CA ASP A 21 5.47 -1.20 -6.23
C ASP A 21 5.66 0.28 -5.86
N HIS A 22 5.44 0.63 -4.59
CA HIS A 22 5.70 1.99 -4.10
C HIS A 22 7.16 2.41 -4.27
N SER A 23 8.10 1.54 -3.87
CA SER A 23 9.53 1.83 -3.95
C SER A 23 9.97 2.05 -5.40
N ARG A 24 9.43 1.27 -6.34
CA ARG A 24 9.67 1.47 -7.77
C ARG A 24 9.09 2.78 -8.28
N SER A 25 7.84 3.11 -7.93
CA SER A 25 7.20 4.38 -8.31
C SER A 25 7.98 5.60 -7.81
N ILE A 26 8.45 5.58 -6.56
CA ILE A 26 9.30 6.65 -6.03
C ILE A 26 10.64 6.72 -6.75
N ALA A 27 11.31 5.58 -6.97
CA ALA A 27 12.60 5.54 -7.67
C ALA A 27 12.50 6.14 -9.08
N HIS A 28 11.47 5.75 -9.84
CA HIS A 28 11.22 6.26 -11.18
C HIS A 28 10.82 7.73 -11.18
N ALA A 29 10.06 8.19 -10.19
CA ALA A 29 9.70 9.61 -10.09
C ALA A 29 10.90 10.50 -9.74
N LEU A 30 11.79 10.04 -8.86
CA LEU A 30 13.06 10.73 -8.58
C LEU A 30 13.97 10.77 -9.82
N LEU A 31 14.05 9.66 -10.57
CA LEU A 31 14.79 9.61 -11.82
C LEU A 31 14.23 10.61 -12.86
N LYS A 32 12.90 10.66 -13.03
CA LYS A 32 12.23 11.63 -13.91
C LYS A 32 12.48 13.08 -13.51
N ALA A 33 12.75 13.34 -12.22
CA ALA A 33 13.13 14.65 -11.71
C ALA A 33 14.62 14.99 -11.93
N GLY A 34 15.39 14.11 -12.59
CA GLY A 34 16.80 14.31 -12.92
C GLY A 34 17.78 13.88 -11.82
N GLU A 35 17.30 13.16 -10.80
CA GLU A 35 18.16 12.61 -9.75
C GLU A 35 18.77 11.26 -10.17
N THR A 36 19.98 10.97 -9.71
CA THR A 36 20.59 9.64 -9.87
C THR A 36 20.06 8.72 -8.78
N VAL A 37 19.53 7.55 -9.14
CA VAL A 37 18.87 6.65 -8.18
C VAL A 37 19.50 5.26 -8.18
N HIS A 38 19.93 4.82 -6.99
CA HIS A 38 20.33 3.46 -6.69
C HIS A 38 19.32 2.82 -5.73
N VAL A 39 18.92 1.59 -6.00
CA VAL A 39 18.07 0.80 -5.11
C VAL A 39 18.89 -0.37 -4.56
N TRP A 40 18.80 -0.59 -3.25
CA TRP A 40 19.46 -1.68 -2.54
C TRP A 40 18.39 -2.58 -1.92
N THR A 41 18.35 -3.84 -2.32
CA THR A 41 17.27 -4.75 -1.93
C THR A 41 17.74 -6.20 -1.90
N PRO A 42 17.21 -7.07 -1.02
CA PRO A 42 17.56 -8.49 -1.03
C PRO A 42 17.04 -9.17 -2.31
N GLY A 43 17.79 -10.14 -2.83
CA GLY A 43 17.41 -10.90 -4.03
C GLY A 43 18.54 -11.75 -4.56
N ALA A 44 18.38 -12.34 -5.74
CA ALA A 44 19.49 -12.99 -6.43
C ALA A 44 20.63 -12.00 -6.66
N ASP A 45 21.89 -12.41 -6.42
CA ASP A 45 23.05 -11.51 -6.59
C ASP A 45 23.08 -10.95 -7.99
N GLY A 46 23.21 -9.63 -8.10
CA GLY A 46 23.31 -8.98 -9.39
C GLY A 46 23.04 -7.49 -9.36
N LEU A 47 23.60 -6.82 -10.35
CA LEU A 47 23.30 -5.44 -10.70
C LEU A 47 22.38 -5.44 -11.91
N THR A 48 21.21 -4.80 -11.80
CA THR A 48 20.28 -4.67 -12.92
C THR A 48 19.90 -3.22 -13.14
N ASP A 49 19.67 -2.85 -14.39
CA ASP A 49 19.03 -1.57 -14.73
C ASP A 49 17.50 -1.78 -14.82
N ASP A 50 16.74 -0.96 -14.09
CA ASP A 50 15.29 -0.84 -14.24
C ASP A 50 14.96 0.54 -14.81
N GLN A 51 15.06 0.66 -16.14
CA GLN A 51 14.74 1.86 -16.89
C GLN A 51 15.53 3.10 -16.42
N GLY A 52 16.84 2.92 -16.18
CA GLY A 52 17.74 3.97 -15.67
C GLY A 52 17.90 3.99 -14.15
N VAL A 53 17.10 3.23 -13.39
CA VAL A 53 17.35 3.01 -11.95
C VAL A 53 18.33 1.85 -11.78
N THR A 54 19.44 2.09 -11.10
CA THR A 54 20.43 1.05 -10.83
C THR A 54 20.03 0.24 -9.58
N VAL A 55 19.73 -1.04 -9.74
CA VAL A 55 19.27 -1.91 -8.65
C VAL A 55 20.34 -2.92 -8.27
N HIS A 56 20.82 -2.83 -7.04
CA HIS A 56 21.78 -3.72 -6.40
C HIS A 56 21.06 -4.79 -5.58
N ARG A 57 21.25 -6.06 -5.95
CA ARG A 57 20.65 -7.20 -5.24
C ARG A 57 21.70 -8.13 -4.66
N TRP A 58 21.40 -8.64 -3.46
CA TRP A 58 22.21 -9.67 -2.80
C TRP A 58 21.36 -10.50 -1.82
N PRO A 59 21.57 -11.83 -1.72
CA PRO A 59 20.87 -12.65 -0.73
C PRO A 59 21.21 -12.20 0.68
N GLY A 60 20.18 -11.89 1.47
CA GLY A 60 20.38 -11.46 2.86
C GLY A 60 21.14 -10.14 2.99
N LEU A 61 20.99 -9.21 2.04
CA LEU A 61 21.64 -7.88 2.04
C LEU A 61 21.59 -7.15 3.39
N PHE A 62 20.48 -7.25 4.11
CA PHE A 62 20.29 -6.58 5.40
C PHE A 62 20.65 -7.44 6.62
N THR A 63 21.22 -8.63 6.43
CA THR A 63 21.74 -9.46 7.52
C THR A 63 23.14 -8.98 7.96
N PRO A 64 23.64 -9.33 9.15
CA PRO A 64 24.95 -8.87 9.61
C PRO A 64 26.11 -9.12 8.61
N PRO A 65 26.21 -10.28 7.93
CA PRO A 65 27.20 -10.47 6.86
C PRO A 65 26.93 -9.57 5.63
N GLY A 66 25.67 -9.42 5.24
CA GLY A 66 25.27 -8.55 4.12
C GLY A 66 25.61 -7.07 4.36
N LEU A 67 25.52 -6.60 5.61
CA LEU A 67 25.83 -5.23 6.00
C LEU A 67 27.31 -4.87 5.76
N VAL A 68 28.23 -5.83 5.86
CA VAL A 68 29.65 -5.62 5.53
C VAL A 68 29.80 -5.28 4.05
N ARG A 69 29.15 -6.05 3.17
CA ARG A 69 29.16 -5.81 1.72
C ARG A 69 28.46 -4.50 1.36
N LEU A 70 27.27 -4.26 1.93
CA LEU A 70 26.52 -3.01 1.73
C LEU A 70 27.33 -1.78 2.14
N THR A 71 28.07 -1.85 3.25
CA THR A 71 28.97 -0.77 3.68
C THR A 71 30.07 -0.52 2.66
N ARG A 72 30.77 -1.58 2.22
CA ARG A 72 31.85 -1.47 1.23
C ARG A 72 31.36 -0.87 -0.09
N GLU A 73 30.21 -1.30 -0.58
CA GLU A 73 29.68 -0.84 -1.87
C GLU A 73 29.12 0.60 -1.80
N LEU A 74 28.46 0.97 -0.69
CA LEU A 74 28.07 2.37 -0.46
C LEU A 74 29.27 3.30 -0.28
N ASP A 75 30.32 2.85 0.41
CA ASP A 75 31.50 3.68 0.69
C ASP A 75 32.41 3.83 -0.53
N ALA A 76 32.27 2.97 -1.55
CA ALA A 76 32.92 3.13 -2.85
C ALA A 76 32.28 4.23 -3.71
N MET A 77 31.09 4.71 -3.34
CA MET A 77 30.38 5.77 -4.07
C MET A 77 30.66 7.16 -3.45
N PRO A 78 30.69 8.24 -4.26
CA PRO A 78 30.98 9.60 -3.77
C PRO A 78 29.97 10.08 -2.71
N GLY A 79 30.47 10.72 -1.65
CA GLY A 79 29.65 11.31 -0.59
C GLY A 79 29.46 12.84 -0.69
N PRO A 80 28.55 13.43 0.12
CA PRO A 80 27.61 12.77 1.02
C PRO A 80 26.47 12.07 0.25
N ARG A 81 26.10 10.87 0.73
CA ARG A 81 25.08 10.01 0.11
C ARG A 81 23.77 10.23 0.82
N ARG A 82 22.66 10.24 0.08
CA ARG A 82 21.32 10.31 0.67
C ARG A 82 20.71 8.92 0.75
N LEU A 83 20.66 8.36 1.96
CA LEU A 83 20.05 7.08 2.23
C LEU A 83 18.57 7.30 2.55
N PHE A 84 17.70 6.71 1.74
CA PHE A 84 16.27 6.78 1.92
C PHE A 84 15.70 5.40 2.22
N LEU A 85 15.33 5.17 3.48
CA LEU A 85 14.89 3.86 3.97
C LEU A 85 13.37 3.70 3.82
N GLN A 86 12.95 2.74 2.99
CA GLN A 86 11.56 2.28 2.87
C GLN A 86 11.28 1.24 3.96
N TYR A 87 10.85 1.69 5.13
CA TYR A 87 10.77 0.86 6.32
C TYR A 87 9.43 0.16 6.48
N VAL A 88 9.52 -1.16 6.61
CA VAL A 88 8.51 -2.07 7.15
C VAL A 88 9.23 -3.07 8.06
N PRO A 89 8.78 -3.33 9.30
CA PRO A 89 9.53 -4.14 10.25
C PRO A 89 9.92 -5.54 9.74
N HIS A 90 9.06 -6.17 8.93
CA HIS A 90 9.26 -7.53 8.46
C HIS A 90 10.10 -7.66 7.17
N ALA A 91 10.39 -6.55 6.49
CA ALA A 91 11.01 -6.57 5.17
C ALA A 91 12.55 -6.80 5.21
N PHE A 92 13.16 -6.74 6.40
CA PHE A 92 14.63 -6.79 6.56
C PHE A 92 15.15 -8.13 7.10
N GLY A 93 14.33 -9.18 7.14
CA GLY A 93 14.72 -10.51 7.61
C GLY A 93 14.75 -10.65 9.13
N LEU A 94 15.45 -11.67 9.65
CA LEU A 94 15.55 -12.01 11.08
C LEU A 94 14.19 -12.06 11.81
N LYS A 95 13.16 -12.60 11.15
CA LYS A 95 11.78 -12.69 11.69
C LYS A 95 11.27 -11.34 12.23
N ALA A 96 11.53 -10.26 11.48
CA ALA A 96 11.14 -8.88 11.81
C ALA A 96 11.81 -8.28 13.05
N MET A 97 12.94 -8.84 13.49
CA MET A 97 13.71 -8.41 14.66
C MET A 97 15.14 -7.99 14.29
N ASN A 98 15.30 -7.30 13.15
CA ASN A 98 16.60 -6.91 12.63
C ASN A 98 17.16 -5.63 13.30
N VAL A 99 17.41 -5.71 14.61
CA VAL A 99 18.11 -4.67 15.38
C VAL A 99 19.51 -4.35 14.83
N PRO A 100 20.32 -5.33 14.36
CA PRO A 100 21.63 -5.05 13.77
C PRO A 100 21.57 -4.10 12.56
N PHE A 101 20.61 -4.28 11.66
CA PHE A 101 20.38 -3.37 10.53
C PHE A 101 20.04 -1.96 11.01
N CYS A 102 19.17 -1.85 12.02
CA CYS A 102 18.78 -0.55 12.58
C CYS A 102 19.97 0.19 13.20
N ALA A 103 20.81 -0.53 13.95
CA ALA A 103 22.04 0.00 14.54
C ALA A 103 23.06 0.40 13.46
N TRP A 104 23.20 -0.40 12.40
CA TRP A 104 24.05 -0.06 11.26
C TRP A 104 23.59 1.23 10.57
N PHE A 105 22.29 1.38 10.29
CA PHE A 105 21.74 2.58 9.67
C PHE A 105 22.00 3.83 10.54
N ALA A 106 21.77 3.72 11.85
CA ALA A 106 22.08 4.77 12.82
C ALA A 106 23.58 5.10 12.93
N ALA A 107 24.47 4.15 12.63
CA ALA A 107 25.91 4.36 12.64
C ALA A 107 26.43 5.12 11.41
N ARG A 108 25.66 5.20 10.30
CA ARG A 108 26.06 5.91 9.06
C ARG A 108 25.97 7.44 9.15
N ARG A 109 26.65 8.03 10.15
CA ARG A 109 26.58 9.47 10.48
C ARG A 109 27.17 10.41 9.41
N ARG A 110 27.88 9.89 8.41
CA ARG A 110 28.42 10.65 7.27
C ARG A 110 27.44 10.78 6.12
N ASP A 111 26.30 10.10 6.20
CA ASP A 111 25.27 10.10 5.18
C ASP A 111 24.04 10.87 5.66
N GLU A 112 23.36 11.51 4.70
CA GLU A 112 22.02 12.07 4.93
C GLU A 112 21.06 10.90 5.02
N ARG A 113 20.28 10.83 6.09
CA ARG A 113 19.38 9.70 6.34
C ARG A 113 17.95 10.19 6.48
N GLU A 114 17.10 9.62 5.64
CA GLU A 114 15.67 9.86 5.62
C GLU A 114 14.91 8.53 5.74
N LEU A 115 13.76 8.58 6.40
CA LEU A 115 12.95 7.40 6.74
C LEU A 115 11.56 7.54 6.15
N PHE A 116 11.08 6.51 5.46
CA PHE A 116 9.68 6.40 5.06
C PHE A 116 9.04 5.21 5.77
N LEU A 117 8.10 5.47 6.67
CA LEU A 117 7.38 4.46 7.44
C LEU A 117 6.11 4.04 6.70
N HIS A 118 6.15 2.88 6.04
CA HIS A 118 4.95 2.18 5.54
C HIS A 118 4.18 1.52 6.69
N GLU A 119 4.92 0.93 7.61
CA GLU A 119 4.43 0.39 8.87
C GLU A 119 5.47 0.72 9.96
N ALA A 120 5.02 1.14 11.14
CA ALA A 120 5.93 1.56 12.20
C ALA A 120 6.34 0.39 13.11
N VAL A 121 5.35 -0.32 13.66
CA VAL A 121 5.57 -1.31 14.73
C VAL A 121 4.56 -2.44 14.65
N TYR A 122 4.93 -3.60 15.19
CA TYR A 122 3.95 -4.66 15.40
C TYR A 122 3.05 -4.29 16.60
N PRO A 123 1.71 -4.42 16.50
CA PRO A 123 0.80 -4.01 17.56
C PRO A 123 0.93 -4.91 18.79
N TRP A 124 0.70 -4.36 19.98
CA TRP A 124 0.41 -5.17 21.15
C TRP A 124 -1.05 -5.59 21.12
N SER A 125 -1.30 -6.88 21.25
CA SER A 125 -2.66 -7.44 21.21
C SER A 125 -2.91 -8.25 22.48
N PRO A 126 -3.89 -7.89 23.31
CA PRO A 126 -4.30 -8.70 24.46
C PRO A 126 -4.66 -10.13 24.00
N GLY A 127 -4.14 -11.14 24.68
CA GLY A 127 -4.38 -12.56 24.33
C GLY A 127 -3.54 -13.13 23.19
N ALA A 128 -2.69 -12.32 22.52
CA ALA A 128 -1.77 -12.85 21.53
C ALA A 128 -0.61 -13.64 22.19
N PRO A 129 -0.05 -14.66 21.50
CA PRO A 129 1.09 -15.43 22.00
C PRO A 129 2.26 -14.54 22.46
N TRP A 130 2.98 -14.94 23.51
CA TRP A 130 4.08 -14.17 24.09
C TRP A 130 5.14 -13.72 23.07
N LYS A 131 5.42 -14.56 22.06
CA LYS A 131 6.34 -14.23 20.95
C LYS A 131 5.93 -12.96 20.19
N HIS A 132 4.64 -12.68 20.06
CA HIS A 132 4.13 -11.47 19.40
C HIS A 132 4.30 -10.24 20.29
N GLN A 133 4.21 -10.41 21.61
CA GLN A 133 4.48 -9.32 22.57
C GLN A 133 5.96 -8.92 22.53
N VAL A 134 6.86 -9.90 22.44
CA VAL A 134 8.29 -9.67 22.25
C VAL A 134 8.55 -8.97 20.92
N LEU A 135 7.96 -9.45 19.83
CA LEU A 135 8.08 -8.81 18.52
C LEU A 135 7.60 -7.33 18.55
N ALA A 136 6.48 -7.06 19.22
CA ALA A 136 5.98 -5.70 19.42
C ALA A 136 6.97 -4.81 20.19
N GLY A 137 7.62 -5.34 21.23
CA GLY A 137 8.68 -4.63 21.95
C GLY A 137 9.92 -4.38 21.08
N VAL A 138 10.41 -5.40 20.38
CA VAL A 138 11.62 -5.31 19.55
C VAL A 138 11.44 -4.33 18.39
N THR A 139 10.29 -4.35 17.70
CA THR A 139 10.03 -3.42 16.59
C THR A 139 10.01 -1.96 17.03
N ARG A 140 9.66 -1.66 18.29
CA ARG A 140 9.78 -0.32 18.87
C ARG A 140 11.22 0.07 19.19
N VAL A 141 12.03 -0.87 19.68
CA VAL A 141 13.46 -0.66 19.87
C VAL A 141 14.11 -0.38 18.51
N MET A 142 13.83 -1.20 17.50
CA MET A 142 14.29 -1.01 16.12
C MET A 142 13.96 0.38 15.60
N LEU A 143 12.70 0.82 15.72
CA LEU A 143 12.27 2.14 15.25
C LEU A 143 12.97 3.28 16.00
N ARG A 144 13.12 3.18 17.32
CA ARG A 144 13.86 4.16 18.12
C ARG A 144 15.32 4.25 17.71
N THR A 145 15.96 3.10 17.44
CA THR A 145 17.33 3.05 16.94
C THR A 145 17.45 3.66 15.56
N LEU A 146 16.53 3.35 14.63
CA LEU A 146 16.52 3.92 13.28
C LEU A 146 16.38 5.44 13.28
N ALA A 147 15.56 5.99 14.18
CA ALA A 147 15.33 7.42 14.28
C ALA A 147 16.57 8.22 14.74
N LEU A 148 17.62 7.57 15.28
CA LEU A 148 18.80 8.25 15.78
C LEU A 148 19.59 8.94 14.65
N GLY A 149 19.55 10.27 14.65
CA GLY A 149 20.26 11.10 13.68
C GLY A 149 19.66 11.02 12.27
N VAL A 150 18.39 10.68 12.15
CA VAL A 150 17.59 10.86 10.93
C VAL A 150 17.13 12.31 10.86
N GLU A 151 17.26 12.91 9.68
CA GLU A 151 16.90 14.32 9.47
C GLU A 151 15.42 14.50 9.18
N ARG A 152 14.83 13.56 8.44
CA ARG A 152 13.43 13.63 8.01
C ARG A 152 12.77 12.27 8.04
N ALA A 153 11.53 12.26 8.51
CA ALA A 153 10.67 11.09 8.47
C ALA A 153 9.40 11.41 7.68
N TYR A 154 8.98 10.44 6.90
CA TYR A 154 7.71 10.42 6.19
C TYR A 154 6.90 9.23 6.70
N VAL A 155 5.60 9.39 6.83
CA VAL A 155 4.71 8.36 7.35
C VAL A 155 3.55 8.13 6.39
N SER A 156 3.20 6.88 6.14
CA SER A 156 2.07 6.54 5.25
C SER A 156 0.72 6.96 5.84
N ILE A 157 0.60 6.95 7.17
CA ILE A 157 -0.55 7.43 7.93
C ILE A 157 -0.06 8.24 9.15
N PRO A 158 -0.82 9.25 9.62
CA PRO A 158 -0.42 10.08 10.76
C PRO A 158 -0.13 9.29 12.04
N THR A 159 -0.87 8.22 12.32
CA THR A 159 -0.70 7.38 13.52
C THR A 159 0.72 6.80 13.65
N TRP A 160 1.43 6.57 12.55
CA TRP A 160 2.81 6.07 12.60
C TRP A 160 3.80 7.08 13.17
N ALA A 161 3.51 8.38 13.06
CA ALA A 161 4.36 9.42 13.64
C ALA A 161 4.40 9.31 15.18
N GLU A 162 3.33 8.86 15.82
CA GLU A 162 3.24 8.73 17.28
C GLU A 162 4.34 7.80 17.85
N HIS A 163 4.80 6.84 17.06
CA HIS A 163 5.85 5.90 17.44
C HIS A 163 7.28 6.44 17.29
N LEU A 164 7.47 7.57 16.60
CA LEU A 164 8.77 8.23 16.47
C LEU A 164 9.12 8.99 17.76
N PRO A 165 10.42 9.15 18.08
CA PRO A 165 10.86 10.04 19.15
C PRO A 165 10.82 11.51 18.70
N GLU A 166 10.82 12.45 19.67
CA GLU A 166 11.05 13.87 19.36
C GLU A 166 12.53 14.14 18.99
N PRO A 167 12.82 15.16 18.16
CA PRO A 167 11.88 16.05 17.47
C PRO A 167 11.29 15.46 16.18
N LEU A 168 11.67 14.22 15.81
CA LEU A 168 11.31 13.61 14.53
C LEU A 168 9.79 13.37 14.40
N ARG A 169 9.11 13.07 15.51
CA ARG A 169 7.64 12.94 15.55
C ARG A 169 6.94 14.21 15.08
N SER A 170 7.23 15.35 15.70
CA SER A 170 6.58 16.63 15.37
C SER A 170 6.91 17.16 13.97
N GLN A 171 8.03 16.69 13.39
CA GLN A 171 8.46 17.05 12.05
C GLN A 171 8.10 16.01 10.98
N ALA A 172 7.54 14.86 11.38
CA ALA A 172 7.20 13.79 10.47
C ALA A 172 6.14 14.26 9.46
N ARG A 173 6.41 14.05 8.18
CA ARG A 173 5.51 14.45 7.11
C ARG A 173 4.63 13.29 6.73
N TRP A 174 3.32 13.51 6.75
CA TRP A 174 2.40 12.52 6.20
C TRP A 174 2.53 12.49 4.67
N CYS A 175 2.81 11.31 4.14
CA CYS A 175 2.96 11.03 2.71
C CYS A 175 2.18 9.74 2.42
N PRO A 176 0.94 9.86 1.95
CA PRO A 176 0.07 8.71 1.70
C PRO A 176 0.65 7.80 0.61
N ILE A 177 0.21 6.54 0.61
CA ILE A 177 0.57 5.60 -0.46
C ILE A 177 -0.30 5.93 -1.67
N PRO A 178 0.26 6.16 -2.87
CA PRO A 178 -0.53 6.41 -4.07
C PRO A 178 -1.19 5.13 -4.58
N SER A 179 -2.02 5.28 -5.62
CA SER A 179 -2.52 4.15 -6.39
C SER A 179 -1.35 3.33 -6.94
N PRO A 180 -1.36 1.99 -6.78
CA PRO A 180 -0.41 1.11 -7.46
C PRO A 180 -0.80 0.87 -8.91
N LEU A 181 -1.93 1.40 -9.36
CA LEU A 181 -2.53 1.16 -10.68
C LEU A 181 -2.39 2.41 -11.56
N PRO A 182 -2.21 2.24 -12.89
CA PRO A 182 -2.35 3.35 -13.83
C PRO A 182 -3.76 3.91 -13.76
N LEU A 183 -3.89 5.23 -13.87
CA LEU A 183 -5.16 5.94 -13.77
C LEU A 183 -5.81 6.19 -15.14
N ASP A 184 -5.00 6.19 -16.19
CA ASP A 184 -5.46 6.22 -17.57
C ASP A 184 -5.75 4.80 -18.03
N VAL A 185 -7.00 4.56 -18.42
CA VAL A 185 -7.51 3.21 -18.69
C VAL A 185 -8.26 3.22 -20.03
N PRO A 186 -7.90 2.34 -20.99
CA PRO A 186 -8.55 2.28 -22.30
C PRO A 186 -10.04 1.95 -22.19
N GLY A 187 -10.90 2.84 -22.72
CA GLY A 187 -12.35 2.72 -22.57
C GLY A 187 -12.96 1.53 -23.32
N ASP A 188 -12.37 1.13 -24.44
CA ASP A 188 -12.75 -0.04 -25.23
C ASP A 188 -12.50 -1.35 -24.45
N GLU A 189 -11.37 -1.47 -23.77
CA GLU A 189 -11.08 -2.61 -22.90
C GLU A 189 -12.06 -2.68 -21.71
N VAL A 190 -12.41 -1.53 -21.12
CA VAL A 190 -13.43 -1.48 -20.04
C VAL A 190 -14.78 -1.96 -20.54
N CYS A 191 -15.22 -1.53 -21.73
CA CYS A 191 -16.46 -2.00 -22.34
C CYS A 191 -16.44 -3.51 -22.58
N ALA A 192 -15.35 -4.05 -23.13
CA ALA A 192 -15.22 -5.49 -23.35
C ALA A 192 -15.33 -6.31 -22.05
N VAL A 193 -14.73 -5.83 -20.95
CA VAL A 193 -14.86 -6.49 -19.64
C VAL A 193 -16.29 -6.40 -19.11
N ARG A 194 -16.97 -5.26 -19.25
CA ARG A 194 -18.38 -5.11 -18.84
C ARG A 194 -19.31 -6.06 -19.60
N ASP A 195 -19.13 -6.18 -20.91
CA ASP A 195 -19.90 -7.09 -21.75
C ASP A 195 -19.68 -8.55 -21.35
N ALA A 196 -18.43 -8.91 -21.03
CA ALA A 196 -18.09 -10.26 -20.57
C ALA A 196 -18.67 -10.60 -19.19
N LEU A 197 -18.84 -9.62 -18.30
CA LEU A 197 -19.45 -9.81 -16.98
C LEU A 197 -20.98 -9.92 -17.08
N GLY A 198 -21.61 -9.20 -18.01
CA GLY A 198 -23.03 -9.37 -18.36
C GLY A 198 -24.02 -8.82 -17.33
N GLY A 199 -23.59 -7.97 -16.40
CA GLY A 199 -24.48 -7.32 -15.44
C GLY A 199 -23.80 -6.37 -14.45
N PRO A 200 -24.59 -5.71 -13.58
CA PRO A 200 -24.11 -4.84 -12.51
C PRO A 200 -23.03 -5.53 -11.67
N THR A 201 -21.83 -4.96 -11.59
CA THR A 201 -20.68 -5.65 -11.00
C THR A 201 -20.23 -5.00 -9.69
N VAL A 202 -20.21 -5.80 -8.63
CA VAL A 202 -19.59 -5.47 -7.34
C VAL A 202 -18.20 -6.08 -7.29
N ALA A 203 -17.17 -5.23 -7.18
CA ALA A 203 -15.80 -5.67 -7.11
C ALA A 203 -15.25 -5.67 -5.68
N HIS A 204 -14.22 -6.50 -5.45
CA HIS A 204 -13.29 -6.39 -4.34
C HIS A 204 -11.87 -6.52 -4.88
N PHE A 205 -10.95 -5.70 -4.38
CA PHE A 205 -9.54 -5.72 -4.76
C PHE A 205 -8.63 -5.84 -3.54
N GLY A 206 -7.86 -6.92 -3.46
CA GLY A 206 -6.92 -7.11 -2.36
C GLY A 206 -6.50 -8.55 -2.18
N THR A 207 -6.32 -8.95 -0.92
CA THR A 207 -5.96 -10.31 -0.54
C THR A 207 -7.09 -10.99 0.20
N TYR A 208 -7.21 -12.30 0.04
CA TYR A 208 -8.33 -13.09 0.57
C TYR A 208 -7.96 -13.89 1.82
N GLY A 209 -7.23 -13.24 2.75
CA GLY A 209 -6.90 -13.81 4.06
C GLY A 209 -8.10 -13.83 5.01
N GLY A 210 -8.02 -14.60 6.09
CA GLY A 210 -9.15 -14.81 7.01
C GLY A 210 -9.76 -13.54 7.60
N ALA A 211 -8.95 -12.50 7.81
CA ALA A 211 -9.42 -11.20 8.31
C ALA A 211 -10.31 -10.42 7.32
N ILE A 212 -10.21 -10.71 6.02
CA ILE A 212 -10.97 -10.04 4.96
C ILE A 212 -12.09 -10.95 4.44
N ALA A 213 -11.80 -12.25 4.29
CA ALA A 213 -12.70 -13.24 3.69
C ALA A 213 -14.07 -13.29 4.40
N GLY A 214 -14.09 -13.33 5.73
CA GLY A 214 -15.33 -13.40 6.51
C GLY A 214 -16.22 -12.15 6.36
N PRO A 215 -15.70 -10.94 6.67
CA PRO A 215 -16.44 -9.70 6.46
C PRO A 215 -16.89 -9.48 5.01
N LEU A 216 -16.05 -9.81 4.04
CA LEU A 216 -16.39 -9.70 2.62
C LEU A 216 -17.53 -10.64 2.24
N GLU A 217 -17.49 -11.90 2.68
CA GLU A 217 -18.55 -12.88 2.43
C GLU A 217 -19.90 -12.41 2.98
N ALA A 218 -19.89 -11.88 4.20
CA ALA A 218 -21.09 -11.40 4.89
C ALA A 218 -21.76 -10.19 4.21
N VAL A 219 -21.04 -9.47 3.33
CA VAL A 219 -21.59 -8.39 2.51
C VAL A 219 -21.91 -8.88 1.10
N LEU A 220 -20.97 -9.58 0.45
CA LEU A 220 -21.06 -9.94 -0.96
C LEU A 220 -22.18 -10.95 -1.23
N VAL A 221 -22.35 -11.97 -0.38
CA VAL A 221 -23.37 -13.01 -0.60
C VAL A 221 -24.79 -12.42 -0.55
N PRO A 222 -25.19 -11.65 0.49
CA PRO A 222 -26.49 -11.00 0.49
C PRO A 222 -26.71 -10.05 -0.70
N LEU A 223 -25.70 -9.27 -1.10
CA LEU A 223 -25.79 -8.39 -2.28
C LEU A 223 -26.16 -9.18 -3.54
N LEU A 224 -25.51 -10.31 -3.79
CA LEU A 224 -25.78 -11.14 -4.96
C LEU A 224 -27.12 -11.88 -4.88
N GLN A 225 -27.59 -12.21 -3.67
CA GLN A 225 -28.87 -12.89 -3.47
C GLN A 225 -30.07 -11.97 -3.72
N ARG A 226 -29.92 -10.66 -3.55
CA ARG A 226 -31.01 -9.69 -3.71
C ARG A 226 -31.35 -9.37 -5.17
N ASP A 227 -30.39 -9.47 -6.07
CA ASP A 227 -30.60 -9.28 -7.52
C ASP A 227 -29.78 -10.30 -8.32
N GLU A 228 -30.47 -11.12 -9.11
CA GLU A 228 -29.89 -12.20 -9.90
C GLU A 228 -28.99 -11.70 -11.03
N ARG A 229 -29.10 -10.42 -11.43
CA ARG A 229 -28.26 -9.80 -12.47
C ARG A 229 -26.88 -9.43 -11.95
N ARG A 230 -26.74 -9.22 -10.63
CA ARG A 230 -25.48 -8.76 -10.03
C ARG A 230 -24.38 -9.80 -10.17
N GLN A 231 -23.19 -9.33 -10.51
CA GLN A 231 -21.96 -10.08 -10.65
C GLN A 231 -20.98 -9.68 -9.54
N ALA A 232 -20.12 -10.62 -9.16
CA ALA A 232 -18.99 -10.34 -8.27
C ALA A 232 -17.67 -10.47 -9.02
N LEU A 233 -16.81 -9.47 -8.88
CA LEU A 233 -15.47 -9.47 -9.46
C LEU A 233 -14.40 -9.40 -8.36
N LEU A 234 -13.57 -10.42 -8.29
CA LEU A 234 -12.63 -10.67 -7.21
C LEU A 234 -11.21 -10.55 -7.75
N LEU A 235 -10.52 -9.48 -7.39
CA LEU A 235 -9.21 -9.13 -7.93
C LEU A 235 -8.13 -9.24 -6.86
N GLY A 236 -6.99 -9.80 -7.25
CA GLY A 236 -5.79 -9.87 -6.43
C GLY A 236 -5.50 -11.26 -5.86
N ARG A 237 -4.45 -11.33 -5.04
CA ARG A 237 -3.83 -12.60 -4.64
C ARG A 237 -4.78 -13.44 -3.78
N GLY A 238 -5.02 -14.68 -4.22
CA GLY A 238 -5.91 -15.62 -3.53
C GLY A 238 -7.39 -15.48 -3.90
N SER A 239 -7.73 -14.60 -4.84
CA SER A 239 -9.12 -14.44 -5.32
C SER A 239 -9.68 -15.74 -5.89
N GLN A 240 -8.91 -16.44 -6.72
CA GLN A 240 -9.33 -17.68 -7.37
C GLN A 240 -9.73 -18.76 -6.35
N GLY A 241 -8.84 -19.09 -5.41
CA GLY A 241 -9.12 -20.10 -4.39
C GLY A 241 -10.28 -19.73 -3.47
N TRP A 242 -10.43 -18.45 -3.12
CA TRP A 242 -11.57 -17.99 -2.33
C TRP A 242 -12.88 -18.04 -3.12
N CYS A 243 -12.87 -17.65 -4.39
CA CYS A 243 -14.01 -17.73 -5.30
C CYS A 243 -14.53 -19.17 -5.46
N GLU A 244 -13.62 -20.14 -5.65
CA GLU A 244 -13.97 -21.56 -5.73
C GLU A 244 -14.55 -22.10 -4.42
N ALA A 245 -13.99 -21.69 -3.27
CA ALA A 245 -14.53 -22.04 -1.97
C ALA A 245 -15.94 -21.45 -1.76
N LEU A 246 -16.12 -20.18 -2.12
CA LEU A 246 -17.41 -19.50 -2.00
C LEU A 246 -18.46 -20.10 -2.93
N GLY A 247 -18.09 -20.43 -4.18
CA GLY A 247 -18.98 -21.10 -5.13
C GLY A 247 -19.42 -22.49 -4.68
N ARG A 248 -18.54 -23.26 -4.02
CA ARG A 248 -18.93 -24.54 -3.39
C ARG A 248 -19.91 -24.35 -2.24
N LYS A 249 -19.74 -23.30 -1.44
CA LYS A 249 -20.62 -22.96 -0.32
C LYS A 249 -21.98 -22.41 -0.79
N HIS A 250 -21.99 -21.68 -1.91
CA HIS A 250 -23.19 -21.08 -2.50
C HIS A 250 -23.32 -21.41 -4.00
N PRO A 251 -23.73 -22.66 -4.35
CA PRO A 251 -23.75 -23.13 -5.75
C PRO A 251 -24.59 -22.26 -6.69
N ALA A 252 -25.68 -21.65 -6.19
CA ALA A 252 -26.53 -20.75 -6.96
C ALA A 252 -25.82 -19.46 -7.41
N LEU A 253 -24.74 -19.07 -6.74
CA LEU A 253 -23.96 -17.87 -7.06
C LEU A 253 -22.77 -18.16 -7.97
N ALA A 254 -22.35 -19.42 -8.09
CA ALA A 254 -21.06 -19.79 -8.68
C ALA A 254 -20.83 -19.23 -10.10
N ARG A 255 -21.88 -19.15 -10.93
CA ARG A 255 -21.79 -18.60 -12.30
C ARG A 255 -21.60 -17.07 -12.35
N ARG A 256 -21.84 -16.38 -11.24
CA ARG A 256 -21.76 -14.92 -11.09
C ARG A 256 -20.52 -14.47 -10.32
N LEU A 257 -19.68 -15.42 -9.89
CA LEU A 257 -18.43 -15.15 -9.21
C LEU A 257 -17.29 -15.22 -10.22
N HIS A 258 -16.59 -14.10 -10.40
CA HIS A 258 -15.46 -13.98 -11.31
C HIS A 258 -14.21 -13.65 -10.51
N ALA A 259 -13.18 -14.50 -10.57
CA ALA A 259 -11.89 -14.21 -9.97
C ALA A 259 -10.82 -13.99 -11.03
N ARG A 260 -9.90 -13.06 -10.75
CA ARG A 260 -8.68 -12.85 -11.53
C ARG A 260 -7.52 -12.62 -10.56
N ASP A 261 -6.66 -13.62 -10.43
CA ASP A 261 -5.40 -13.50 -9.73
C ASP A 261 -4.24 -13.27 -10.72
N GLY A 262 -3.16 -12.67 -10.23
CA GLY A 262 -1.93 -12.51 -11.02
C GLY A 262 -2.01 -11.55 -12.22
N LEU A 263 -3.08 -10.77 -12.38
CA LEU A 263 -3.17 -9.75 -13.43
C LEU A 263 -2.08 -8.69 -13.27
N ALA A 264 -1.57 -8.20 -14.41
CA ALA A 264 -0.75 -7.00 -14.46
C ALA A 264 -1.56 -5.76 -14.01
N PRO A 265 -0.91 -4.72 -13.44
CA PRO A 265 -1.59 -3.52 -12.93
C PRO A 265 -2.54 -2.85 -13.94
N GLU A 266 -2.16 -2.81 -15.22
CA GLU A 266 -2.97 -2.26 -16.32
C GLU A 266 -4.28 -3.02 -16.46
N ALA A 267 -4.21 -4.36 -16.49
CA ALA A 267 -5.39 -5.21 -16.57
C ALA A 267 -6.25 -5.12 -15.30
N VAL A 268 -5.64 -5.01 -14.10
CA VAL A 268 -6.40 -4.76 -12.86
C VAL A 268 -7.17 -3.45 -12.94
N ALA A 269 -6.56 -2.38 -13.47
CA ALA A 269 -7.21 -1.08 -13.62
C ALA A 269 -8.42 -1.14 -14.56
N VAL A 270 -8.29 -1.83 -15.70
CA VAL A 270 -9.40 -2.10 -16.65
C VAL A 270 -10.55 -2.83 -15.94
N HIS A 271 -10.25 -3.93 -15.25
CA HIS A 271 -11.24 -4.74 -14.56
C HIS A 271 -11.95 -3.97 -13.44
N LEU A 272 -11.20 -3.15 -12.70
CA LEU A 272 -11.77 -2.28 -11.68
C LEU A 272 -12.70 -1.23 -12.28
N ARG A 273 -12.29 -0.54 -13.36
CA ARG A 273 -13.14 0.45 -14.04
C ARG A 273 -14.40 -0.14 -14.66
N ALA A 274 -14.40 -1.44 -14.95
CA ALA A 274 -15.58 -2.15 -15.41
C ALA A 274 -16.64 -2.33 -14.30
N ALA A 275 -16.23 -2.33 -13.03
CA ALA A 275 -17.15 -2.50 -11.89
C ALA A 275 -17.97 -1.23 -11.61
N GLU A 276 -19.17 -1.43 -11.07
CA GLU A 276 -20.04 -0.34 -10.64
C GLU A 276 -19.76 0.10 -9.21
N LEU A 277 -19.37 -0.84 -8.35
CA LEU A 277 -19.15 -0.60 -6.93
C LEU A 277 -17.92 -1.37 -6.43
N LEU A 278 -17.08 -0.73 -5.63
CA LEU A 278 -15.97 -1.38 -4.96
C LEU A 278 -16.27 -1.55 -3.46
N VAL A 279 -16.30 -2.78 -2.97
CA VAL A 279 -16.51 -3.08 -1.55
C VAL A 279 -15.18 -3.46 -0.92
N GLN A 280 -14.77 -2.74 0.13
CA GLN A 280 -13.46 -2.86 0.77
C GLN A 280 -13.61 -2.88 2.31
N PRO A 281 -13.98 -4.01 2.92
CA PRO A 281 -14.03 -4.10 4.37
C PRO A 281 -12.61 -4.15 4.94
N TYR A 282 -12.29 -3.25 5.86
CA TYR A 282 -10.99 -3.22 6.54
C TYR A 282 -11.16 -3.37 8.05
N PRO A 283 -10.70 -4.45 8.69
CA PRO A 283 -10.86 -4.66 10.13
C PRO A 283 -10.30 -3.53 11.02
N ASP A 284 -9.29 -2.82 10.53
CA ASP A 284 -8.61 -1.68 11.15
C ASP A 284 -9.06 -0.32 10.59
N GLY A 285 -9.97 -0.33 9.61
CA GLY A 285 -10.47 0.86 8.93
C GLY A 285 -9.75 1.20 7.63
N VAL A 286 -10.45 1.93 6.76
CA VAL A 286 -9.85 2.56 5.57
C VAL A 286 -8.75 3.52 6.01
N SER A 287 -7.63 3.49 5.29
CA SER A 287 -6.51 4.40 5.56
C SER A 287 -5.66 4.65 4.32
N ALA A 288 -4.89 5.74 4.30
CA ALA A 288 -4.08 6.13 3.15
C ALA A 288 -2.86 5.22 2.90
N ARG A 289 -2.66 4.18 3.73
CA ARG A 289 -1.72 3.07 3.46
C ARG A 289 -2.31 1.92 2.64
N ARG A 290 -3.64 1.89 2.45
CA ARG A 290 -4.32 0.79 1.75
C ARG A 290 -4.24 1.01 0.24
N SER A 291 -3.25 0.39 -0.40
CA SER A 291 -3.05 0.50 -1.86
C SER A 291 -4.29 0.10 -2.67
N SER A 292 -5.11 -0.84 -2.20
CA SER A 292 -6.37 -1.20 -2.86
C SER A 292 -7.44 -0.11 -2.77
N ALA A 293 -7.55 0.60 -1.65
CA ALA A 293 -8.41 1.77 -1.53
C ALA A 293 -7.92 2.90 -2.44
N MET A 294 -6.60 3.13 -2.46
CA MET A 294 -5.97 4.17 -3.30
C MET A 294 -6.14 3.91 -4.79
N GLY A 295 -6.04 2.64 -5.21
CA GLY A 295 -6.36 2.22 -6.58
C GLY A 295 -7.82 2.51 -6.94
N GLY A 296 -8.76 2.17 -6.06
CA GLY A 296 -10.18 2.48 -6.27
C GLY A 296 -10.45 3.98 -6.37
N LEU A 297 -9.88 4.78 -5.48
CA LEU A 297 -10.07 6.22 -5.46
C LEU A 297 -9.48 6.89 -6.70
N GLY A 298 -8.24 6.53 -7.06
CA GLY A 298 -7.56 7.08 -8.23
C GLY A 298 -8.33 6.80 -9.51
N LEU A 299 -8.90 5.60 -9.63
CA LEU A 299 -9.78 5.20 -10.73
C LEU A 299 -11.19 5.81 -10.64
N GLY A 300 -11.49 6.62 -9.62
CA GLY A 300 -12.81 7.25 -9.45
C GLY A 300 -13.94 6.25 -9.25
N LEU A 301 -13.67 5.13 -8.59
CA LEU A 301 -14.72 4.16 -8.23
C LEU A 301 -15.47 4.63 -6.99
N PRO A 302 -16.79 4.42 -6.93
CA PRO A 302 -17.55 4.51 -5.69
C PRO A 302 -17.12 3.35 -4.79
N ILE A 303 -16.68 3.68 -3.57
CA ILE A 303 -16.16 2.69 -2.61
C ILE A 303 -17.06 2.64 -1.39
N VAL A 304 -17.42 1.43 -0.95
CA VAL A 304 -18.04 1.16 0.35
C VAL A 304 -17.01 0.53 1.26
N THR A 305 -16.78 1.16 2.40
CA THR A 305 -15.78 0.75 3.39
C THR A 305 -16.18 1.24 4.78
N ASN A 306 -15.42 0.88 5.80
CA ASN A 306 -15.63 1.29 7.17
C ASN A 306 -14.48 2.12 7.74
N THR A 307 -14.77 2.87 8.81
CA THR A 307 -13.73 3.38 9.70
C THR A 307 -13.24 2.34 10.69
N GLY A 308 -12.06 2.60 11.23
CA GLY A 308 -11.47 1.86 12.33
C GLY A 308 -10.37 2.69 13.00
N HIS A 309 -9.60 2.04 13.87
CA HIS A 309 -8.61 2.72 14.71
C HIS A 309 -7.41 3.29 13.94
N LEU A 310 -7.20 2.92 12.66
CA LEU A 310 -6.16 3.49 11.80
C LEU A 310 -6.71 4.47 10.75
N SER A 311 -8.01 4.78 10.77
CA SER A 311 -8.61 5.73 9.83
C SER A 311 -8.26 7.17 10.18
N GLU A 312 -7.71 7.90 9.22
CA GLU A 312 -7.48 9.33 9.30
C GLU A 312 -8.79 10.13 9.37
N THR A 313 -8.77 11.31 10.00
CA THR A 313 -9.95 12.20 10.09
C THR A 313 -10.47 12.64 8.72
N LEU A 314 -9.56 12.76 7.74
CA LEU A 314 -9.85 13.16 6.37
C LEU A 314 -11.02 12.35 5.76
N TRP A 315 -11.15 11.06 6.10
CA TRP A 315 -12.14 10.16 5.51
C TRP A 315 -13.55 10.58 5.88
N ARG A 316 -13.74 11.09 7.09
CA ARG A 316 -15.01 11.61 7.60
C ARG A 316 -15.28 13.04 7.14
N GLU A 317 -14.22 13.84 6.95
CA GLU A 317 -14.34 15.25 6.54
C GLU A 317 -14.62 15.39 5.04
N LEU A 318 -13.79 14.76 4.20
CA LEU A 318 -13.86 14.86 2.73
C LEU A 318 -14.89 13.89 2.13
N ARG A 319 -15.22 12.81 2.86
CA ARG A 319 -16.12 11.73 2.44
C ARG A 319 -15.91 11.29 0.99
N PRO A 320 -14.68 10.85 0.61
CA PRO A 320 -14.40 10.35 -0.73
C PRO A 320 -14.95 8.94 -0.98
N VAL A 321 -15.52 8.30 0.05
CA VAL A 321 -16.07 6.95 0.06
C VAL A 321 -17.38 6.94 0.85
N ALA A 322 -18.23 5.95 0.62
CA ALA A 322 -19.34 5.63 1.51
C ALA A 322 -18.80 4.87 2.71
N LEU A 323 -19.06 5.40 3.90
CA LEU A 323 -18.31 5.07 5.11
C LEU A 323 -19.25 4.58 6.20
N ALA A 324 -19.09 3.31 6.60
CA ALA A 324 -19.69 2.79 7.83
C ALA A 324 -18.83 3.19 9.05
N ASP A 325 -19.48 3.42 10.19
CA ASP A 325 -18.79 3.82 11.42
C ASP A 325 -17.92 2.71 12.04
N ASP A 326 -18.20 1.46 11.69
CA ASP A 326 -17.46 0.29 12.14
C ASP A 326 -17.39 -0.79 11.05
N ALA A 327 -16.65 -1.86 11.33
CA ALA A 327 -16.52 -3.00 10.42
C ALA A 327 -17.78 -3.91 10.38
N SER A 328 -18.96 -3.40 10.75
CA SER A 328 -20.22 -4.16 10.70
C SER A 328 -20.60 -4.52 9.26
N PRO A 329 -20.72 -5.82 8.93
CA PRO A 329 -21.19 -6.24 7.61
C PRO A 329 -22.57 -5.69 7.26
N THR A 330 -23.46 -5.52 8.25
CA THR A 330 -24.81 -4.98 8.03
C THR A 330 -24.78 -3.53 7.55
N ALA A 331 -23.92 -2.70 8.13
CA ALA A 331 -23.79 -1.30 7.74
C ALA A 331 -23.19 -1.18 6.33
N LEU A 332 -22.15 -1.97 6.03
CA LEU A 332 -21.54 -2.03 4.70
C LEU A 332 -22.55 -2.51 3.65
N LEU A 333 -23.33 -3.54 3.96
CA LEU A 333 -24.38 -4.06 3.09
C LEU A 333 -25.42 -2.98 2.77
N ALA A 334 -25.92 -2.26 3.77
CA ALA A 334 -26.91 -1.20 3.57
C ALA A 334 -26.38 -0.07 2.66
N LEU A 335 -25.13 0.37 2.86
CA LEU A 335 -24.49 1.38 2.01
C LEU A 335 -24.30 0.88 0.58
N ALA A 336 -23.91 -0.38 0.40
CA ALA A 336 -23.71 -0.98 -0.91
C ALA A 336 -25.04 -1.13 -1.68
N GLU A 337 -26.10 -1.59 -1.01
CA GLU A 337 -27.45 -1.65 -1.61
C GLU A 337 -27.92 -0.28 -2.05
N HIS A 338 -27.81 0.73 -1.16
CA HIS A 338 -28.18 2.10 -1.47
C HIS A 338 -27.48 2.62 -2.73
N LEU A 339 -26.15 2.46 -2.83
CA LEU A 339 -25.40 2.93 -4.00
C LEU A 339 -25.68 2.14 -5.28
N LEU A 340 -26.03 0.86 -5.19
CA LEU A 340 -26.43 0.07 -6.36
C LEU A 340 -27.79 0.53 -6.89
N GLU A 341 -28.70 0.96 -6.01
CA GLU A 341 -30.02 1.48 -6.38
C GLU A 341 -29.99 2.95 -6.86
N HIS A 342 -28.99 3.75 -6.47
CA HIS A 342 -28.91 5.19 -6.77
C HIS A 342 -27.71 5.56 -7.66
N GLU A 343 -27.89 5.51 -8.99
CA GLU A 343 -26.83 5.78 -9.97
C GLU A 343 -26.21 7.17 -9.85
N GLU A 344 -27.00 8.21 -9.63
CA GLU A 344 -26.49 9.58 -9.55
C GLU A 344 -25.59 9.79 -8.33
N GLU A 345 -25.97 9.24 -7.18
CA GLU A 345 -25.16 9.27 -5.97
C GLU A 345 -23.86 8.50 -6.15
N ARG A 346 -23.94 7.33 -6.80
CA ARG A 346 -22.80 6.50 -7.13
C ARG A 346 -21.81 7.22 -8.06
N ARG A 347 -22.29 7.88 -9.12
CA ARG A 347 -21.47 8.71 -10.01
C ARG A 347 -20.82 9.87 -9.26
N THR A 348 -21.60 10.60 -8.47
CA THR A 348 -21.12 11.74 -7.67
C THR A 348 -20.05 11.32 -6.65
N LEU A 349 -20.20 10.14 -6.06
CA LEU A 349 -19.19 9.58 -5.16
C LEU A 349 -17.90 9.24 -5.90
N GLY A 350 -17.98 8.60 -7.07
CA GLY A 350 -16.81 8.29 -7.90
C GLY A 350 -16.05 9.54 -8.38
N GLU A 351 -16.76 10.58 -8.81
CA GLU A 351 -16.15 11.87 -9.20
C GLU A 351 -15.41 12.53 -8.02
N ARG A 352 -16.03 12.51 -6.84
CA ARG A 352 -15.42 13.00 -5.60
C ARG A 352 -14.22 12.17 -5.18
N ALA A 353 -14.28 10.84 -5.31
CA ALA A 353 -13.18 9.94 -5.04
C ALA A 353 -11.94 10.30 -5.89
N ALA A 354 -12.12 10.45 -7.20
CA ALA A 354 -11.03 10.79 -8.13
C ALA A 354 -10.45 12.18 -7.86
N ARG A 355 -11.31 13.16 -7.53
CA ARG A 355 -10.88 14.52 -7.17
C ARG A 355 -10.02 14.51 -5.91
N VAL A 356 -10.54 13.94 -4.82
CA VAL A 356 -9.81 13.87 -3.53
C VAL A 356 -8.50 13.10 -3.68
N TYR A 357 -8.48 12.04 -4.49
CA TYR A 357 -7.22 11.34 -4.81
C TYR A 357 -6.18 12.26 -5.44
N ARG A 358 -6.55 13.00 -6.49
CA ARG A 358 -5.62 13.92 -7.16
C ARG A 358 -5.14 15.03 -6.24
N GLU A 359 -6.02 15.55 -5.38
CA GLU A 359 -5.72 16.66 -4.47
C GLU A 359 -4.84 16.25 -3.29
N HIS A 360 -4.94 15.00 -2.81
CA HIS A 360 -4.33 14.60 -1.53
C HIS A 360 -3.44 13.35 -1.59
N PHE A 361 -3.66 12.41 -2.51
CA PHE A 361 -3.05 11.08 -2.48
C PHE A 361 -2.13 10.76 -3.66
N ALA A 362 -2.12 11.62 -4.68
CA ALA A 362 -1.30 11.42 -5.87
C ALA A 362 0.21 11.47 -5.54
N LEU A 363 0.98 10.64 -6.25
CA LEU A 363 2.41 10.43 -6.02
C LEU A 363 3.22 11.73 -6.10
N GLU A 364 2.79 12.66 -6.94
CA GLU A 364 3.39 13.96 -7.17
C GLU A 364 3.54 14.76 -5.88
N HIS A 365 2.59 14.63 -4.94
CA HIS A 365 2.65 15.30 -3.64
C HIS A 365 3.81 14.79 -2.79
N THR A 366 3.99 13.47 -2.74
CA THR A 366 5.11 12.81 -2.03
C THR A 366 6.43 13.18 -2.68
N VAL A 367 6.53 13.10 -4.00
CA VAL A 367 7.76 13.42 -4.75
C VAL A 367 8.14 14.88 -4.55
N ALA A 368 7.16 15.79 -4.58
CA ALA A 368 7.39 17.20 -4.27
C ALA A 368 7.96 17.40 -2.86
N HIS A 369 7.53 16.60 -1.88
CA HIS A 369 8.07 16.66 -0.52
C HIS A 369 9.51 16.13 -0.44
N LEU A 370 9.84 15.07 -1.19
CA LEU A 370 11.19 14.50 -1.26
C LEU A 370 12.18 15.45 -1.97
N LEU A 371 11.73 16.12 -3.03
CA LEU A 371 12.55 17.03 -3.84
C LEU A 371 12.71 18.43 -3.22
N ARG A 372 11.86 18.82 -2.27
CA ARG A 372 12.05 20.05 -1.49
C ARG A 372 13.41 19.98 -0.80
N ARG A 373 14.39 20.65 -1.40
CA ARG A 373 15.70 20.87 -0.80
C ARG A 373 15.45 21.58 0.52
N GLY A 374 15.96 21.02 1.61
CA GLY A 374 15.93 21.69 2.89
C GLY A 374 16.57 23.06 2.70
N VAL A 375 15.77 24.11 2.72
CA VAL A 375 16.27 25.45 3.04
C VAL A 375 16.59 25.36 4.52
N THR A 376 17.77 24.86 4.84
CA THR A 376 18.42 25.15 6.11
C THR A 376 18.80 26.61 6.04
N ALA A 377 18.02 27.45 6.73
CA ALA A 377 18.50 28.73 7.21
C ALA A 377 19.64 28.51 8.21
#